data_AF-A0A5J5DK51-F1
#
_entry.id   AF-A0A5J5DK51-F1
#
_cell.length_a   1.000
_cell.length_b   1.000
_cell.length_c   1.000
_cell.angle_alpha   90.00
_cell.angle_beta   90.00
_cell.angle_gamma   90.00
#
_symmetry.space_group_name_H-M   'P 1'
#
loop_
_entity.id
_entity.type
_entity.pdbx_description
1 polymer ?
#
loop_
_entity_poly.entity_id
_entity_poly.type
_entity_poly.pdbx_seq_one_letter_code
_entity_poly.pdbx_strand_id
1 'polypeptide(L)'
;MQLCANKLDKKDFFGKSDPFMVFYRSNEDGTFTICHKTEVVKNNLNPVWQPFTIPVRALCNGDYDSHDFIGEFTTSYRELSRGQSQFNVYEVINPKKKGKKKKYINSGTVTLLSFKVESEHTFVDFIRGGTQLNFTVAIDFTASNGNPSQPTSLHYMNPYQMNAYAMALKAVGEIIQDYDSDKLFPAYGFGAKLPPDGKISHAFPLNSNTENPNCVAIEGVLEAYFQSLRTVQLYGPTNFAPVINQVAR
;
A
#
# COMPACT_ATOMS: atom_id res chain seq x y z
N MET A 1 7.24 10.01 -17.65
CA MET A 1 8.25 11.00 -18.07
C MET A 1 9.44 10.25 -18.68
N GLN A 2 10.10 10.83 -19.68
CA GLN A 2 11.32 10.27 -20.28
C GLN A 2 12.30 11.39 -20.62
N LEU A 3 13.60 11.16 -20.40
CA LEU A 3 14.66 12.14 -20.63
C LEU A 3 15.82 11.50 -21.40
N CYS A 4 16.58 12.34 -22.09
CA CYS A 4 17.90 11.99 -22.58
C CYS A 4 18.91 13.07 -22.21
N ALA A 5 20.19 12.72 -22.24
CA ALA A 5 21.27 13.69 -22.15
C ALA A 5 22.16 13.65 -23.38
N ASN A 6 22.86 14.75 -23.63
CA ASN A 6 23.76 14.90 -24.76
C ASN A 6 25.08 15.52 -24.31
N LYS A 7 26.20 14.96 -24.80
CA LYS A 7 27.58 15.42 -24.59
C LYS A 7 27.95 15.58 -23.11
N LEU A 8 27.56 14.60 -22.28
CA LEU A 8 27.96 14.57 -20.88
C LEU A 8 29.48 14.49 -20.74
N ASP A 9 30.00 15.07 -19.65
CA ASP A 9 31.43 14.96 -19.33
C ASP A 9 31.83 13.49 -19.09
N LYS A 10 32.96 13.08 -19.68
CA LYS A 10 33.66 11.85 -19.32
C LYS A 10 34.31 12.01 -17.93
N LYS A 11 34.03 11.08 -17.02
CA LYS A 11 34.57 11.06 -15.65
C LYS A 11 35.50 9.87 -15.41
N ASP A 12 35.26 8.75 -16.06
CA ASP A 12 36.02 7.52 -15.84
C ASP A 12 37.40 7.55 -16.52
N PHE A 13 38.40 6.96 -15.86
CA PHE A 13 39.75 6.86 -16.40
C PHE A 13 39.80 5.99 -17.66
N PHE A 14 39.06 4.88 -17.68
CA PHE A 14 38.90 3.98 -18.83
C PHE A 14 37.43 3.93 -19.25
N GLY A 15 37.13 4.13 -20.55
CA GLY A 15 35.76 4.20 -21.05
C GLY A 15 35.14 5.61 -21.01
N LYS A 16 33.84 5.71 -21.26
CA LYS A 16 32.99 6.89 -21.04
C LYS A 16 32.27 6.72 -19.70
N SER A 17 31.71 7.81 -19.19
CA SER A 17 30.90 7.80 -17.97
C SER A 17 29.73 6.81 -18.03
N ASP A 18 29.32 6.36 -16.85
CA ASP A 18 28.11 5.55 -16.59
C ASP A 18 26.98 6.43 -15.99
N PRO A 19 26.32 7.32 -16.76
CA PRO A 19 25.39 8.30 -16.21
C PRO A 19 24.07 7.71 -15.71
N PHE A 20 23.56 8.30 -14.64
CA PHE A 20 22.20 8.19 -14.14
C PHE A 20 21.72 9.55 -13.62
N MET A 21 20.42 9.73 -13.45
CA MET A 21 19.83 10.93 -12.87
C MET A 21 19.26 10.64 -11.49
N VAL A 22 19.37 11.62 -10.59
CA VAL A 22 18.68 11.63 -9.30
C VAL A 22 17.82 12.88 -9.25
N PHE A 23 16.53 12.72 -8.98
CA PHE A 23 15.57 13.80 -8.85
C PHE A 23 15.47 14.19 -7.40
N TYR A 24 15.62 15.47 -7.12
CA TYR A 24 15.48 16.04 -5.79
C TYR A 24 14.31 17.03 -5.75
N ARG A 25 13.57 17.05 -4.65
CA ARG A 25 12.69 18.15 -4.27
C ARG A 25 13.38 19.04 -3.26
N SER A 26 13.15 20.35 -3.37
CA SER A 26 13.46 21.34 -2.33
C SER A 26 12.34 21.40 -1.27
N ASN A 27 12.70 21.24 -0.01
CA ASN A 27 11.82 21.32 1.15
C ASN A 27 11.68 22.77 1.65
N GLU A 28 10.67 23.05 2.48
CA GLU A 28 10.42 24.38 3.05
C GLU A 28 11.57 24.90 3.92
N ASP A 29 12.31 24.00 4.56
CA ASP A 29 13.50 24.29 5.36
C ASP A 29 14.78 24.48 4.52
N GLY A 30 14.66 24.45 3.19
CA GLY A 30 15.78 24.59 2.25
C GLY A 30 16.59 23.30 2.05
N THR A 31 16.26 22.20 2.72
CA THR A 31 16.90 20.90 2.48
C THR A 31 16.39 20.26 1.18
N PHE A 32 17.11 19.27 0.67
CA PHE A 32 16.71 18.53 -0.52
C PHE A 32 16.44 17.06 -0.21
N THR A 33 15.60 16.43 -1.01
CA THR A 33 15.14 15.07 -0.76
C THR A 33 14.96 14.31 -2.05
N ILE A 34 15.43 13.06 -2.11
CA ILE A 34 15.40 12.25 -3.33
C ILE A 34 14.01 11.69 -3.57
N CYS A 35 13.57 11.82 -4.82
CA CYS A 35 12.24 11.45 -5.29
C CYS A 35 12.29 10.27 -6.25
N HIS A 36 13.40 10.16 -7.00
CA HIS A 36 13.58 9.13 -8.01
C HIS A 36 15.05 9.04 -8.41
N LYS A 37 15.48 7.83 -8.79
CA LYS A 37 16.79 7.55 -9.38
C LYS A 37 16.56 6.70 -10.62
N THR A 38 17.10 7.13 -11.76
CA THR A 38 17.03 6.35 -13.01
C THR A 38 18.00 5.17 -12.96
N GLU A 39 17.87 4.25 -13.92
CA GLU A 39 18.90 3.27 -14.18
C GLU A 39 20.23 3.92 -14.59
N VAL A 40 21.31 3.17 -14.38
CA VAL A 40 22.66 3.53 -14.82
C VAL A 40 22.86 3.06 -16.26
N VAL A 41 23.18 3.98 -17.16
CA VAL A 41 23.49 3.66 -18.57
C VAL A 41 25.00 3.59 -18.74
N LYS A 42 25.54 2.39 -18.98
CA LYS A 42 27.00 2.20 -19.00
C LYS A 42 27.67 2.76 -20.25
N ASN A 43 28.86 3.33 -20.09
CA ASN A 43 29.80 3.76 -21.13
C ASN A 43 29.14 4.64 -22.20
N ASN A 44 28.33 5.63 -21.78
CA ASN A 44 27.54 6.45 -22.68
C ASN A 44 27.51 7.92 -22.24
N LEU A 45 27.92 8.84 -23.12
CA LEU A 45 27.84 10.30 -22.87
C LEU A 45 26.56 10.94 -23.44
N ASN A 46 25.71 10.15 -24.09
CA ASN A 46 24.42 10.58 -24.64
C ASN A 46 23.32 9.55 -24.25
N PRO A 47 23.07 9.33 -22.95
CA PRO A 47 22.09 8.35 -22.49
C PRO A 47 20.67 8.75 -22.87
N VAL A 48 19.83 7.76 -23.18
CA VAL A 48 18.37 7.88 -23.18
C VAL A 48 17.89 6.95 -22.07
N TRP A 49 17.29 7.49 -21.02
CA TRP A 49 16.77 6.69 -19.91
C TRP A 49 15.38 6.13 -20.25
N GLN A 50 15.02 5.01 -19.62
CA GLN A 50 13.71 4.40 -19.76
C GLN A 50 12.61 5.35 -19.24
N PRO A 51 11.39 5.30 -19.79
CA PRO A 51 10.27 6.03 -19.23
C PRO A 51 9.99 5.61 -17.78
N PHE A 52 9.72 6.59 -16.91
CA PHE A 52 9.40 6.37 -15.50
C PHE A 52 8.26 7.26 -15.03
N THR A 53 7.63 6.86 -13.92
CA THR A 53 6.55 7.60 -13.27
C THR A 53 6.99 8.00 -11.87
N ILE A 54 6.82 9.27 -11.53
CA ILE A 54 7.01 9.78 -10.18
C ILE A 54 5.63 10.26 -9.71
N PRO A 55 5.03 9.66 -8.66
CA PRO A 55 3.85 10.23 -8.04
C PRO A 55 4.11 11.70 -7.68
N VAL A 56 3.16 12.60 -7.93
CA VAL A 56 3.35 14.03 -7.58
C VAL A 56 3.68 14.19 -6.10
N ARG A 57 3.11 13.33 -5.24
CA ARG A 57 3.43 13.23 -3.82
C ARG A 57 4.81 12.67 -3.51
N ALA A 58 5.43 11.88 -4.40
CA ALA A 58 6.77 11.29 -4.20
C ALA A 58 7.88 12.23 -4.66
N LEU A 59 7.52 13.35 -5.32
CA LEU A 59 8.33 14.55 -5.17
C LEU A 59 8.50 14.89 -3.66
N CYS A 60 7.73 14.30 -2.74
CA CYS A 60 7.93 14.33 -1.30
C CYS A 60 8.53 13.03 -0.70
N ASN A 61 9.64 13.14 0.06
CA ASN A 61 10.33 12.11 0.89
C ASN A 61 11.10 10.97 0.16
N GLY A 62 12.44 10.96 0.02
CA GLY A 62 13.46 10.63 1.06
C GLY A 62 14.69 9.86 0.48
N ASP A 63 15.92 10.24 0.88
CA ASP A 63 17.20 9.46 1.02
C ASP A 63 18.40 9.53 0.02
N TYR A 64 19.64 9.73 0.53
CA TYR A 64 20.90 10.16 -0.15
C TYR A 64 21.95 9.06 -0.42
N ASP A 65 22.59 9.13 -1.60
CA ASP A 65 23.63 8.19 -2.04
C ASP A 65 24.76 8.94 -2.81
N SER A 66 26.03 8.72 -2.44
CA SER A 66 27.20 9.50 -2.91
C SER A 66 27.86 8.91 -4.16
N HIS A 67 27.80 9.62 -5.29
CA HIS A 67 28.38 9.22 -6.58
C HIS A 67 29.16 10.38 -7.24
N ASP A 68 29.98 10.08 -8.25
CA ASP A 68 30.80 11.09 -8.93
C ASP A 68 29.97 12.10 -9.73
N PHE A 69 29.99 13.36 -9.28
CA PHE A 69 29.09 14.40 -9.75
C PHE A 69 29.47 14.97 -11.13
N ILE A 70 28.56 14.82 -12.12
CA ILE A 70 28.68 15.42 -13.46
C ILE A 70 28.25 16.89 -13.42
N GLY A 71 27.04 17.18 -12.94
CA GLY A 71 26.47 18.52 -12.79
C GLY A 71 24.98 18.45 -12.45
N GLU A 72 24.34 19.60 -12.32
CA GLU A 72 22.93 19.76 -11.93
C GLU A 72 22.22 20.79 -12.80
N PHE A 73 20.90 20.73 -12.81
CA PHE A 73 20.01 21.79 -13.28
C PHE A 73 18.74 21.77 -12.43
N THR A 74 18.04 22.91 -12.38
CA THR A 74 16.76 23.03 -11.67
C THR A 74 15.67 23.33 -12.67
N THR A 75 14.53 22.64 -12.54
CA THR A 75 13.31 22.91 -13.30
C THR A 75 12.11 22.82 -12.36
N SER A 76 10.92 23.20 -12.85
CA SER A 76 9.68 23.10 -12.09
C SER A 76 8.69 22.19 -12.79
N TYR A 77 7.73 21.65 -12.04
CA TYR A 77 6.59 20.93 -12.62
C TYR A 77 5.89 21.74 -13.72
N ARG A 78 5.76 23.06 -13.54
CA ARG A 78 5.13 23.96 -14.52
C ARG A 78 5.91 24.03 -15.84
N GLU A 79 7.23 23.92 -15.80
CA GLU A 79 8.06 23.91 -17.00
C GLU A 79 7.99 22.54 -17.69
N LEU A 80 8.11 21.45 -16.91
CA LEU A 80 7.96 20.09 -17.42
C LEU A 80 6.58 19.84 -18.06
N SER A 81 5.51 20.40 -17.48
CA SER A 81 4.14 20.25 -17.98
C SER A 81 3.87 20.94 -19.31
N ARG A 82 4.79 21.79 -19.80
CA ARG A 82 4.74 22.33 -21.16
C ARG A 82 5.08 21.28 -22.24
N GLY A 83 5.54 20.08 -21.85
CA GLY A 83 5.78 18.96 -22.75
C GLY A 83 7.08 19.10 -23.58
N GLN A 84 7.20 18.32 -24.66
CA GLN A 84 8.35 18.43 -25.57
C GLN A 84 8.38 19.83 -26.20
N SER A 85 9.40 20.62 -25.91
CA SER A 85 9.65 21.89 -26.60
C SER A 85 11.12 22.27 -26.50
N GLN A 86 11.53 23.24 -27.32
CA GLN A 86 12.87 23.85 -27.23
C GLN A 86 13.19 24.44 -25.85
N PHE A 87 12.16 24.68 -25.02
CA PHE A 87 12.30 25.21 -23.67
C PHE A 87 12.57 24.14 -22.61
N ASN A 88 12.43 22.85 -22.92
CA ASN A 88 12.73 21.74 -22.01
C ASN A 88 14.05 21.04 -22.38
N VAL A 89 15.04 21.87 -22.72
CA VAL A 89 16.46 21.53 -22.85
C VAL A 89 17.23 22.28 -21.77
N TYR A 90 17.86 21.55 -20.86
CA TYR A 90 18.51 22.11 -19.67
C TYR A 90 20.02 21.93 -19.76
N GLU A 91 20.77 23.00 -19.56
CA GLU A 91 22.22 22.92 -19.42
C GLU A 91 22.59 22.29 -18.08
N VAL A 92 23.45 21.27 -18.12
CA VAL A 92 23.94 20.60 -16.92
C VAL A 92 25.15 21.36 -16.41
N ILE A 93 25.06 21.95 -15.21
CA ILE A 93 26.10 22.82 -14.67
C ILE A 93 26.84 22.13 -13.54
N ASN A 94 28.17 22.10 -13.60
CA ASN A 94 29.03 21.68 -12.50
C ASN A 94 29.56 22.91 -11.75
N PRO A 95 29.11 23.19 -10.51
CA PRO A 95 29.51 24.40 -9.79
C PRO A 95 31.03 24.50 -9.57
N LYS A 96 31.70 23.37 -9.33
CA LYS A 96 33.16 23.33 -9.16
C LYS A 96 33.91 23.69 -10.45
N LYS A 97 33.42 23.26 -11.63
CA LYS A 97 34.01 23.66 -12.92
C LYS A 97 33.72 25.13 -13.25
N LYS A 98 32.49 25.59 -13.00
CA LYS A 98 32.08 26.99 -13.22
C LYS A 98 32.94 27.97 -12.42
N GLY A 99 33.25 27.65 -11.16
CA GLY A 99 34.13 28.46 -10.32
C GLY A 99 35.61 28.44 -10.71
N LYS A 100 36.09 27.37 -11.38
CA LYS A 100 37.52 27.18 -11.70
C LYS A 100 37.91 27.53 -13.13
N LYS A 101 36.99 27.42 -14.10
CA LYS A 101 37.29 27.52 -15.53
C LYS A 101 36.59 28.73 -16.16
N LYS A 102 37.37 29.75 -16.55
CA LYS A 102 36.85 30.98 -17.19
C LYS A 102 36.04 30.77 -18.48
N LYS A 103 36.31 29.71 -19.25
CA LYS A 103 35.61 29.37 -20.52
C LYS A 103 34.66 28.17 -20.39
N TYR A 104 34.21 27.83 -19.18
CA TYR A 104 33.24 26.76 -18.99
C TYR A 104 31.85 27.19 -19.44
N ILE A 105 31.20 26.37 -20.26
CA ILE A 105 29.83 26.58 -20.73
C ILE A 105 28.90 25.69 -19.92
N ASN A 106 28.97 24.37 -20.13
CA ASN A 106 28.20 23.37 -19.40
C ASN A 106 28.93 22.01 -19.40
N SER A 107 28.33 21.03 -18.73
CA SER A 107 28.75 19.63 -18.62
C SER A 107 27.85 18.70 -19.45
N GLY A 108 27.28 19.23 -20.52
CA GLY A 108 26.28 18.58 -21.36
C GLY A 108 24.89 19.22 -21.19
N THR A 109 23.90 18.61 -21.84
CA THR A 109 22.49 19.05 -21.77
C THR A 109 21.59 17.86 -21.48
N VAL A 110 20.45 18.11 -20.83
CA VAL A 110 19.37 17.14 -20.59
C VAL A 110 18.12 17.63 -21.32
N THR A 111 17.47 16.75 -22.08
CA THR A 111 16.27 17.07 -22.87
C THR A 111 15.10 16.19 -22.44
N LEU A 112 13.94 16.82 -22.23
CA LEU A 112 12.68 16.11 -21.95
C LEU A 112 12.12 15.49 -23.23
N LEU A 113 12.11 14.16 -23.28
CA LEU A 113 11.55 13.40 -24.39
C LEU A 113 10.07 13.13 -24.21
N SER A 114 9.54 12.94 -23.01
CA SER A 114 8.09 12.82 -22.86
C SER A 114 7.64 13.20 -21.46
N PHE A 115 6.47 13.81 -21.37
CA PHE A 115 5.85 14.17 -20.12
C PHE A 115 4.34 14.01 -20.26
N LYS A 116 3.75 13.20 -19.40
CA LYS A 116 2.32 12.98 -19.32
C LYS A 116 1.93 13.06 -17.86
N VAL A 117 0.85 13.80 -17.60
CA VAL A 117 0.21 13.87 -16.30
C VAL A 117 -1.05 13.03 -16.41
N GLU A 118 -1.19 12.05 -15.54
CA GLU A 118 -2.38 11.22 -15.44
C GLU A 118 -2.97 11.42 -14.06
N SER A 119 -4.29 11.58 -14.00
CA SER A 119 -5.04 11.54 -12.75
C SER A 119 -5.27 10.07 -12.39
N GLU A 120 -4.80 9.67 -11.21
CA GLU A 120 -5.11 8.36 -10.63
C GLU A 120 -6.23 8.55 -9.60
N HIS A 121 -7.24 7.67 -9.64
CA HIS A 121 -8.27 7.65 -8.61
C HIS A 121 -7.69 7.09 -7.31
N THR A 122 -7.87 7.83 -6.22
CA THR A 122 -7.46 7.40 -4.87
C THR A 122 -8.51 6.48 -4.26
N PHE A 123 -8.12 5.76 -3.19
CA PHE A 123 -9.07 5.00 -2.37
C PHE A 123 -10.30 5.85 -1.97
N VAL A 124 -10.08 7.09 -1.55
CA VAL A 124 -11.15 8.02 -1.14
C VAL A 124 -12.06 8.38 -2.30
N ASP A 125 -11.55 8.48 -3.53
CA ASP A 125 -12.37 8.76 -4.70
C ASP A 125 -13.35 7.62 -4.99
N PHE A 126 -12.93 6.36 -4.80
CA PHE A 126 -13.83 5.22 -4.92
C PHE A 126 -14.92 5.24 -3.84
N ILE A 127 -14.55 5.49 -2.57
CA ILE A 127 -15.54 5.58 -1.49
C ILE A 127 -16.53 6.72 -1.74
N ARG A 128 -16.06 7.91 -2.15
CA ARG A 128 -16.93 9.04 -2.54
C ARG A 128 -17.79 8.73 -3.76
N GLY A 129 -17.30 7.89 -4.66
CA GLY A 129 -18.02 7.37 -5.82
C GLY A 129 -19.10 6.35 -5.48
N GLY A 130 -19.26 5.98 -4.21
CA GLY A 130 -20.28 5.03 -3.74
C GLY A 130 -19.77 3.60 -3.62
N THR A 131 -18.48 3.33 -3.78
CA THR A 131 -17.91 2.02 -3.45
C THR A 131 -18.03 1.77 -1.95
N GLN A 132 -18.55 0.61 -1.59
CA GLN A 132 -18.66 0.15 -0.22
C GLN A 132 -17.70 -1.01 0.03
N LEU A 133 -17.30 -1.20 1.27
CA LEU A 133 -16.49 -2.35 1.69
C LEU A 133 -17.37 -3.31 2.50
N ASN A 134 -17.76 -4.42 1.87
CA ASN A 134 -18.49 -5.48 2.56
C ASN A 134 -17.56 -6.19 3.56
N PHE A 135 -18.00 -6.28 4.81
CA PHE A 135 -17.27 -6.93 5.89
C PHE A 135 -17.94 -8.24 6.29
N THR A 136 -17.18 -9.34 6.21
CA THR A 136 -17.62 -10.68 6.61
C THR A 136 -16.67 -11.25 7.67
N VAL A 137 -17.24 -11.93 8.66
CA VAL A 137 -16.51 -12.49 9.80
C VAL A 137 -16.57 -14.01 9.78
N ALA A 138 -15.44 -14.65 10.05
CA ALA A 138 -15.32 -16.09 10.23
C ALA A 138 -14.48 -16.39 11.49
N ILE A 139 -15.07 -17.04 12.48
CA ILE A 139 -14.44 -17.30 13.79
C ILE A 139 -14.13 -18.79 13.91
N ASP A 140 -12.92 -19.08 14.38
CA ASP A 140 -12.49 -20.44 14.71
C ASP A 140 -13.16 -20.89 16.01
N PHE A 141 -13.90 -22.00 15.98
CA PHE A 141 -14.50 -22.64 17.15
C PHE A 141 -13.89 -24.04 17.38
N THR A 142 -12.63 -24.24 17.04
CA THR A 142 -11.95 -25.51 17.28
C THR A 142 -11.48 -25.69 18.72
N ALA A 143 -11.39 -26.93 19.16
CA ALA A 143 -11.06 -27.36 20.52
C ALA A 143 -9.63 -26.97 20.95
N SER A 144 -8.75 -26.65 20.00
CA SER A 144 -7.41 -26.10 20.29
C SER A 144 -7.48 -24.78 21.06
N ASN A 145 -8.59 -24.05 20.99
CA ASN A 145 -8.83 -22.83 21.76
C ASN A 145 -9.12 -23.06 23.26
N GLY A 146 -9.27 -24.31 23.70
CA GLY A 146 -9.61 -24.67 25.07
C GLY A 146 -11.07 -24.42 25.42
N ASN A 147 -11.51 -24.92 26.59
CA ASN A 147 -12.90 -24.80 27.03
C ASN A 147 -13.25 -23.32 27.38
N PRO A 148 -14.28 -22.70 26.78
CA PRO A 148 -14.65 -21.30 27.01
C PRO A 148 -14.95 -20.92 28.47
N SER A 149 -15.24 -21.90 29.35
CA SER A 149 -15.41 -21.67 30.78
C SER A 149 -14.09 -21.59 31.56
N GLN A 150 -12.96 -21.93 30.94
CA GLN A 150 -11.64 -21.90 31.57
C GLN A 150 -10.90 -20.59 31.25
N PRO A 151 -10.26 -19.94 32.24
CA PRO A 151 -9.50 -18.70 32.04
C PRO A 151 -8.35 -18.79 31.05
N THR A 152 -7.85 -20.01 30.78
CA THR A 152 -6.78 -20.28 29.82
C THR A 152 -7.26 -20.37 28.37
N SER A 153 -8.58 -20.40 28.14
CA SER A 153 -9.14 -20.48 26.79
C SER A 153 -9.03 -19.14 26.07
N LEU A 154 -8.71 -19.20 24.77
CA LEU A 154 -8.75 -18.02 23.89
C LEU A 154 -10.18 -17.49 23.69
N HIS A 155 -11.19 -18.31 23.99
CA HIS A 155 -12.61 -17.94 24.00
C HIS A 155 -13.14 -17.61 25.40
N TYR A 156 -12.29 -17.48 26.42
CA TYR A 156 -12.77 -17.30 27.80
C TYR A 156 -13.80 -16.17 27.92
N MET A 157 -14.97 -16.48 28.49
CA MET A 157 -16.05 -15.52 28.67
C MET A 157 -15.91 -14.79 30.01
N ASN A 158 -14.94 -13.87 30.07
CA ASN A 158 -14.75 -13.01 31.24
C ASN A 158 -15.85 -11.93 31.31
N PRO A 159 -16.53 -11.72 32.45
CA PRO A 159 -17.55 -10.67 32.60
C PRO A 159 -17.01 -9.24 32.55
N TYR A 160 -15.70 -9.03 32.70
CA TYR A 160 -15.08 -7.70 32.78
C TYR A 160 -14.17 -7.35 31.59
N GLN A 161 -13.74 -8.34 30.81
CA GLN A 161 -12.77 -8.15 29.73
C GLN A 161 -13.12 -8.97 28.51
N MET A 162 -12.88 -8.40 27.33
CA MET A 162 -13.02 -9.11 26.07
C MET A 162 -11.87 -10.12 25.88
N ASN A 163 -12.18 -11.28 25.32
CA ASN A 163 -11.16 -12.22 24.88
C ASN A 163 -10.51 -11.78 23.55
N ALA A 164 -9.46 -12.48 23.13
CA ALA A 164 -8.67 -12.12 21.95
C ALA A 164 -9.51 -11.99 20.67
N TYR A 165 -10.49 -12.89 20.49
CA TYR A 165 -11.41 -12.84 19.36
C TYR A 165 -12.32 -11.60 19.42
N ALA A 166 -12.97 -11.35 20.56
CA ALA A 166 -13.83 -10.18 20.73
C ALA A 166 -13.08 -8.85 20.56
N MET A 167 -11.84 -8.76 21.06
CA MET A 167 -10.98 -7.59 20.85
C MET A 167 -10.65 -7.37 19.36
N ALA A 168 -10.28 -8.43 18.64
CA ALA A 168 -9.96 -8.35 17.22
C ALA A 168 -11.19 -7.94 16.37
N LEU A 169 -12.34 -8.56 16.66
CA LEU A 169 -13.61 -8.21 16.02
C LEU A 169 -13.93 -6.74 16.22
N LYS A 170 -13.87 -6.25 17.46
CA LYS A 170 -14.15 -4.86 17.78
C LYS A 170 -13.17 -3.91 17.08
N ALA A 171 -11.87 -4.16 17.18
CA ALA A 171 -10.84 -3.28 16.62
C ALA A 171 -10.93 -3.12 15.09
N VAL A 172 -11.26 -4.19 14.36
CA VAL A 172 -11.44 -4.16 12.90
C VAL A 172 -12.84 -3.61 12.55
N GLY A 173 -13.86 -4.13 13.22
CA GLY A 173 -15.26 -3.81 13.01
C GLY A 173 -15.59 -2.34 13.22
N GLU A 174 -15.03 -1.71 14.27
CA GLU A 174 -15.23 -0.30 14.58
C GLU A 174 -14.79 0.63 13.44
N ILE A 175 -13.77 0.23 12.67
CA ILE A 175 -13.25 1.01 11.55
C ILE A 175 -14.01 0.68 10.26
N ILE A 176 -14.14 -0.62 9.94
CA ILE A 176 -14.64 -1.04 8.64
C ILE A 176 -16.13 -0.78 8.47
N GLN A 177 -16.91 -0.76 9.57
CA GLN A 177 -18.36 -0.61 9.51
C GLN A 177 -18.82 0.74 8.94
N ASP A 178 -17.98 1.78 8.95
CA ASP A 178 -18.32 3.08 8.38
C ASP A 178 -18.12 3.14 6.86
N TYR A 179 -17.55 2.09 6.27
CA TYR A 179 -17.41 1.92 4.82
C TYR A 179 -18.50 1.03 4.21
N ASP A 180 -19.45 0.58 5.03
CA ASP A 180 -20.62 -0.20 4.62
C ASP A 180 -21.89 0.59 4.99
N SER A 181 -22.78 0.81 4.03
CA SER A 181 -23.98 1.62 4.25
C SER A 181 -25.08 0.89 5.00
N ASP A 182 -25.21 -0.43 4.83
CA ASP A 182 -26.26 -1.21 5.49
C ASP A 182 -25.80 -1.77 6.85
N LYS A 183 -24.47 -1.88 7.02
CA LYS A 183 -23.83 -2.42 8.23
C LYS A 183 -24.35 -3.82 8.58
N LEU A 184 -24.69 -4.62 7.58
CA LEU A 184 -25.16 -5.99 7.71
C LEU A 184 -24.01 -6.94 7.42
N PHE A 185 -23.39 -7.47 8.47
CA PHE A 185 -22.19 -8.29 8.35
C PHE A 185 -22.53 -9.78 8.44
N PRO A 186 -22.30 -10.56 7.37
CA PRO A 186 -22.35 -12.01 7.47
C PRO A 186 -21.33 -12.49 8.51
N ALA A 187 -21.77 -13.29 9.48
CA ALA A 187 -20.90 -13.78 10.53
C ALA A 187 -21.00 -15.30 10.66
N TYR A 188 -19.86 -15.97 10.54
CA TYR A 188 -19.76 -17.42 10.52
C TYR A 188 -18.81 -17.94 11.59
N GLY A 189 -19.06 -19.16 12.04
CA GLY A 189 -18.12 -19.99 12.78
C GLY A 189 -17.69 -21.19 11.96
N PHE A 190 -16.57 -21.80 12.34
CA PHE A 190 -16.12 -23.08 11.77
C PHE A 190 -15.40 -23.96 12.80
N GLY A 191 -15.45 -25.28 12.61
CA GLY A 191 -14.70 -26.23 13.44
C GLY A 191 -15.43 -26.65 14.72
N ALA A 192 -16.75 -26.53 14.77
CA ALA A 192 -17.57 -26.89 15.93
C ALA A 192 -18.57 -28.00 15.60
N LYS A 193 -19.05 -28.69 16.64
CA LYS A 193 -20.24 -29.53 16.57
C LYS A 193 -21.46 -28.70 16.93
N LEU A 194 -22.47 -28.71 16.05
CA LEU A 194 -23.70 -27.93 16.22
C LEU A 194 -24.79 -28.76 16.91
N PRO A 195 -25.63 -28.14 17.75
CA PRO A 195 -26.84 -28.78 18.25
C PRO A 195 -27.90 -28.95 17.13
N PRO A 196 -28.88 -29.85 17.31
CA PRO A 196 -29.02 -30.81 18.41
C PRO A 196 -28.26 -32.13 18.18
N ASP A 197 -27.82 -32.40 16.96
CA ASP A 197 -27.30 -33.71 16.54
C ASP A 197 -25.78 -33.85 16.67
N GLY A 198 -25.07 -32.78 17.03
CA GLY A 198 -23.62 -32.78 17.21
C GLY A 198 -22.87 -32.92 15.88
N LYS A 199 -23.49 -32.58 14.74
CA LYS A 199 -22.81 -32.58 13.45
C LYS A 199 -21.70 -31.55 13.42
N ILE A 200 -20.55 -31.99 12.90
CA ILE A 200 -19.39 -31.12 12.69
C ILE A 200 -19.71 -30.17 11.54
N SER A 201 -19.52 -28.88 11.76
CA SER A 201 -19.62 -27.85 10.74
C SER A 201 -18.35 -27.02 10.65
N HIS A 202 -17.92 -26.77 9.41
CA HIS A 202 -16.81 -25.89 9.07
C HIS A 202 -17.26 -24.58 8.41
N ALA A 203 -18.57 -24.31 8.40
CA ALA A 203 -19.16 -23.03 8.04
C ALA A 203 -20.59 -23.02 8.57
N PHE A 204 -20.87 -22.23 9.60
CA PHE A 204 -22.21 -22.09 10.15
C PHE A 204 -22.48 -20.65 10.56
N PRO A 205 -23.70 -20.12 10.36
CA PRO A 205 -24.05 -18.76 10.74
C PRO A 205 -24.05 -18.62 12.27
N LEU A 206 -23.39 -17.58 12.80
CA LEU A 206 -23.32 -17.35 14.25
C LEU A 206 -24.68 -16.99 14.85
N ASN A 207 -25.55 -16.34 14.06
CA ASN A 207 -26.91 -15.98 14.45
C ASN A 207 -27.91 -17.15 14.33
N SER A 208 -27.44 -18.37 14.02
CA SER A 208 -28.25 -19.58 13.79
C SER A 208 -29.25 -19.51 12.63
N ASN A 209 -29.19 -18.47 11.79
CA ASN A 209 -30.07 -18.31 10.64
C ASN A 209 -29.33 -18.65 9.33
N THR A 210 -29.65 -19.81 8.75
CA THR A 210 -29.02 -20.29 7.51
C THR A 210 -29.48 -19.55 6.26
N GLU A 211 -30.63 -18.89 6.31
CA GLU A 211 -31.15 -18.09 5.18
C GLU A 211 -30.57 -16.68 5.19
N ASN A 212 -30.30 -16.13 6.38
CA ASN A 212 -29.73 -14.81 6.56
C ASN A 212 -28.65 -14.80 7.65
N PRO A 213 -27.37 -14.93 7.29
CA PRO A 213 -26.25 -14.94 8.23
C PRO A 213 -25.86 -13.54 8.74
N ASN A 214 -26.56 -12.48 8.31
CA ASN A 214 -26.18 -11.11 8.61
C ASN A 214 -26.48 -10.73 10.06
N CYS A 215 -25.53 -10.04 10.67
CA CYS A 215 -25.62 -9.42 11.97
C CYS A 215 -25.60 -7.90 11.80
N VAL A 216 -26.37 -7.18 12.62
CA VAL A 216 -26.41 -5.71 12.55
C VAL A 216 -25.21 -5.13 13.27
N ALA A 217 -24.36 -4.42 12.52
CA ALA A 217 -23.13 -3.78 12.97
C ALA A 217 -22.16 -4.74 13.70
N ILE A 218 -21.06 -4.22 14.21
CA ILE A 218 -20.07 -5.03 14.92
C ILE A 218 -20.62 -5.56 16.25
N GLU A 219 -21.53 -4.83 16.88
CA GLU A 219 -22.21 -5.21 18.11
C GLU A 219 -23.04 -6.48 17.92
N GLY A 220 -23.78 -6.60 16.82
CA GLY A 220 -24.55 -7.80 16.50
C GLY A 220 -23.67 -9.01 16.23
N VAL A 221 -22.49 -8.82 15.61
CA VAL A 221 -21.51 -9.90 15.43
C VAL A 221 -20.96 -10.37 16.78
N LEU A 222 -20.63 -9.45 17.68
CA LEU A 222 -20.15 -9.78 19.03
C LEU A 222 -21.22 -10.53 19.84
N GLU A 223 -22.48 -10.10 19.78
CA GLU A 223 -23.58 -10.79 20.41
C GLU A 223 -23.76 -12.21 19.86
N ALA A 224 -23.80 -12.36 18.53
CA ALA A 224 -23.92 -13.67 17.87
C ALA A 224 -22.74 -14.59 18.21
N TYR A 225 -21.51 -14.07 18.28
CA TYR A 225 -20.33 -14.80 18.71
C TYR A 225 -20.49 -15.36 20.13
N PHE A 226 -20.86 -14.53 21.10
CA PHE A 226 -21.02 -14.99 22.49
C PHE A 226 -22.20 -15.95 22.67
N GLN A 227 -23.28 -15.79 21.92
CA GLN A 227 -24.41 -16.73 21.94
C GLN A 227 -24.04 -18.08 21.32
N SER A 228 -23.38 -18.06 20.16
CA SER A 228 -22.87 -19.25 19.49
C SER A 228 -21.93 -20.05 20.42
N LEU A 229 -21.03 -19.37 21.11
CA LEU A 229 -20.07 -19.98 22.04
C LEU A 229 -20.72 -20.73 23.22
N ARG A 230 -21.96 -20.40 23.58
CA ARG A 230 -22.73 -21.09 24.63
C ARG A 230 -23.48 -22.32 24.12
N THR A 231 -23.68 -22.43 22.82
CA THR A 231 -24.57 -23.42 22.20
C THR A 231 -23.81 -24.50 21.44
N VAL A 232 -22.67 -24.15 20.83
CA VAL A 232 -21.85 -25.10 20.06
C VAL A 232 -20.83 -25.81 20.95
N GLN A 233 -20.41 -27.00 20.54
CA GLN A 233 -19.29 -27.70 21.16
C GLN A 233 -18.04 -27.52 20.30
N LEU A 234 -16.97 -26.95 20.88
CA LEU A 234 -15.71 -26.78 20.17
C LEU A 234 -15.13 -28.13 19.72
N TYR A 235 -14.67 -28.22 18.47
CA TYR A 235 -14.21 -29.50 17.90
C TYR A 235 -13.06 -29.31 16.89
N GLY A 236 -12.98 -30.08 15.82
CA GLY A 236 -11.92 -29.97 14.83
C GLY A 236 -12.17 -30.84 13.60
N PRO A 237 -11.27 -30.80 12.62
CA PRO A 237 -10.02 -30.01 12.60
C PRO A 237 -10.25 -28.53 12.25
N THR A 238 -9.18 -27.74 12.24
CA THR A 238 -9.19 -26.38 11.69
C THR A 238 -9.21 -26.47 10.16
N ASN A 239 -10.29 -25.99 9.53
CA ASN A 239 -10.46 -26.02 8.08
C ASN A 239 -11.17 -24.75 7.58
N PHE A 240 -10.44 -23.88 6.88
CA PHE A 240 -10.96 -22.60 6.38
C PHE A 240 -11.66 -22.72 5.01
N ALA A 241 -11.42 -23.78 4.25
CA ALA A 241 -11.90 -23.87 2.88
C ALA A 241 -13.44 -23.74 2.77
N PRO A 242 -14.26 -24.34 3.66
CA PRO A 242 -15.71 -24.22 3.56
C PRO A 242 -16.21 -22.80 3.78
N VAL A 243 -15.66 -22.06 4.76
CA VAL A 243 -16.08 -20.67 5.01
C VAL A 243 -15.60 -19.72 3.91
N ILE A 244 -14.38 -19.91 3.37
CA ILE A 244 -13.91 -19.12 2.22
C ILE A 244 -14.82 -19.34 1.01
N ASN A 245 -15.15 -20.61 0.70
CA ASN A 245 -16.03 -20.95 -0.42
C ASN A 245 -17.48 -20.45 -0.21
N GLN A 246 -17.93 -20.35 1.03
CA GLN A 246 -19.25 -19.79 1.36
C GLN A 246 -19.31 -18.28 1.06
N VAL A 247 -18.23 -17.55 1.33
CA VAL A 247 -18.14 -16.09 1.17
C VAL A 247 -17.78 -15.67 -0.25
N ALA A 248 -17.05 -16.51 -0.99
CA ALA A 248 -16.63 -16.23 -2.37
C ALA A 248 -17.74 -16.44 -3.43
N ARG A 249 -18.93 -16.92 -3.04
CA ARG A 249 -20.08 -17.11 -3.93
C ARG A 249 -20.85 -15.81 -4.11
#